data_AF-I6AY04-F1
#
_entry.id   AF-I6AY04-F1
#
_cell.length_a   1.000
_cell.length_b   1.000
_cell.length_c   1.000
_cell.angle_alpha   90.00
_cell.angle_beta   90.00
_cell.angle_gamma   90.00
#
_symmetry.space_group_name_H-M   'P 1'
#
loop_
_entity.id
_entity.type
_entity.pdbx_description
1 polymer ?
#
loop_
_entity_poly.entity_id
_entity_poly.type
_entity_poly.pdbx_seq_one_letter_code
_entity_poly.pdbx_strand_id
1 'polypeptide(L)'
;MQKLLNKSRFLRDNSKLGEYRGFSLVEVVVAVGIFAIAVVSVLGLLVPITQSVSDVRDTDNATRVAGIVQAELQRLGFSVVEANLWPNVPNDSTFDPTDTGTPPLAFFASRNGDKVGIYEGSGVWKLTSTGSETTAAANAQKFFEIVLLENTAITPSSTPGFLAFTMRLRWPAFLPNGTINDQHNQKSVLLVPMAITR
;
A
#
# COMPACT_ATOMS: atom_id res chain seq x y z
N MET A 1 -33.45 -48.11 -73.60
CA MET A 1 -32.63 -46.98 -74.09
C MET A 1 -32.68 -45.75 -73.17
N GLN A 2 -32.71 -45.87 -71.82
CA GLN A 2 -32.80 -44.65 -70.98
C GLN A 2 -32.33 -44.75 -69.51
N LYS A 3 -31.90 -45.93 -69.01
CA LYS A 3 -31.55 -46.10 -67.58
C LYS A 3 -30.06 -46.03 -67.24
N LEU A 4 -29.17 -45.93 -68.24
CA LEU A 4 -27.72 -45.89 -68.02
C LEU A 4 -27.09 -44.51 -68.24
N LEU A 5 -27.86 -43.49 -68.64
CA LEU A 5 -27.34 -42.15 -68.90
C LEU A 5 -27.44 -41.18 -67.72
N ASN A 6 -28.05 -41.56 -66.59
CA ASN A 6 -28.28 -40.64 -65.47
C ASN A 6 -27.35 -40.88 -64.26
N LYS A 7 -26.49 -41.90 -64.31
CA LYS A 7 -25.56 -42.19 -63.19
C LYS A 7 -24.23 -41.42 -63.30
N SER A 8 -23.91 -40.87 -64.47
CA SER A 8 -22.67 -40.10 -64.70
C SER A 8 -22.80 -38.60 -64.41
N ARG A 9 -24.00 -38.07 -64.16
CA ARG A 9 -24.22 -36.66 -63.75
C ARG A 9 -24.22 -36.43 -62.24
N PHE A 10 -24.27 -37.48 -61.42
CA PHE A 10 -24.28 -37.38 -59.96
C PHE A 10 -22.88 -37.31 -59.32
N LEU A 11 -21.82 -37.45 -60.12
CA LEU A 11 -20.42 -37.33 -59.67
C LEU A 11 -19.76 -36.03 -60.15
N ARG A 12 -20.55 -34.99 -60.46
CA ARG A 12 -20.02 -33.63 -60.64
C ARG A 12 -20.41 -32.79 -59.43
N ASP A 13 -19.40 -32.10 -58.90
CA ASP A 13 -19.44 -31.14 -57.80
C ASP A 13 -19.74 -31.70 -56.42
N ASN A 14 -18.69 -32.14 -55.73
CA ASN A 14 -18.45 -31.75 -54.34
C ASN A 14 -16.98 -31.84 -53.92
N SER A 15 -16.04 -31.89 -54.86
CA SER A 15 -14.65 -31.57 -54.54
C SER A 15 -14.51 -30.05 -54.50
N LYS A 16 -15.09 -29.41 -53.48
CA LYS A 16 -14.46 -28.22 -52.91
C LYS A 16 -13.13 -28.71 -52.36
N LEU A 17 -12.15 -28.87 -53.26
CA LEU A 17 -10.75 -29.05 -52.92
C LEU A 17 -10.45 -27.82 -52.07
N GLY A 18 -10.31 -28.02 -50.77
CA GLY A 18 -9.87 -26.96 -49.88
C GLY A 18 -8.56 -26.46 -50.44
N GLU A 19 -8.57 -25.24 -50.99
CA GLU A 19 -7.34 -24.55 -51.33
C GLU A 19 -6.53 -24.48 -50.04
N TYR A 20 -5.48 -25.29 -49.93
CA TYR A 20 -4.47 -25.12 -48.90
C TYR A 20 -3.71 -23.84 -49.22
N ARG A 21 -4.30 -22.70 -48.83
CA ARG A 21 -3.67 -21.40 -48.88
C ARG A 21 -2.57 -21.39 -47.82
N GLY A 22 -1.33 -21.55 -48.25
CA GLY A 22 -0.17 -21.31 -47.40
C GLY A 22 -0.07 -19.81 -47.06
N PHE A 23 0.45 -19.52 -45.88
CA PHE A 23 0.74 -18.14 -45.47
C PHE A 23 1.85 -17.56 -46.34
N SER A 24 1.68 -16.32 -46.80
CA SER A 24 2.77 -15.60 -47.47
C SER A 24 3.87 -15.25 -46.47
N LEU A 25 5.13 -15.25 -46.91
CA LEU A 25 6.27 -14.86 -46.08
C LEU A 25 6.09 -13.46 -45.47
N VAL A 26 5.51 -12.51 -46.22
CA VAL A 26 5.24 -11.16 -45.71
C VAL A 26 4.21 -11.17 -44.58
N GLU A 27 3.20 -12.04 -44.65
CA GLU A 27 2.16 -12.16 -43.64
C GLU A 27 2.73 -12.69 -42.33
N VAL A 28 3.60 -13.70 -42.41
CA VAL A 28 4.29 -14.25 -41.25
C VAL A 28 5.21 -13.20 -40.61
N VAL A 29 5.97 -12.45 -41.41
CA VAL A 29 6.87 -11.41 -40.88
C VAL A 29 6.07 -10.30 -40.18
N VAL A 30 4.98 -9.83 -40.78
CA VAL A 30 4.10 -8.84 -40.17
C VAL A 30 3.47 -9.39 -38.88
N ALA A 31 2.99 -10.63 -38.88
CA ALA A 31 2.43 -11.27 -37.71
C ALA A 31 3.44 -11.37 -36.56
N VAL A 32 4.68 -11.79 -36.84
CA VAL A 32 5.76 -11.84 -35.85
C VAL A 32 6.09 -10.44 -35.31
N GLY A 33 6.12 -9.43 -36.19
CA GLY A 33 6.35 -8.03 -35.78
C GLY A 33 5.28 -7.52 -34.80
N ILE A 34 4.00 -7.71 -35.14
CA ILE A 34 2.88 -7.31 -34.26
C ILE A 34 2.89 -8.12 -32.96
N PHE A 35 3.15 -9.42 -33.04
CA PHE A 35 3.24 -10.29 -31.87
C PHE A 35 4.36 -9.85 -30.92
N ALA A 36 5.54 -9.51 -31.45
CA ALA A 36 6.65 -9.02 -30.65
C ALA A 36 6.30 -7.71 -29.92
N ILE A 37 5.65 -6.76 -30.62
CA ILE A 37 5.18 -5.50 -30.02
C ILE A 37 4.18 -5.79 -28.89
N ALA A 38 3.20 -6.67 -29.12
CA ALA A 38 2.20 -7.03 -28.12
C ALA A 38 2.84 -7.62 -26.85
N VAL A 39 3.81 -8.54 -26.99
CA VAL A 39 4.52 -9.11 -25.84
C VAL A 39 5.30 -8.05 -25.08
N VAL A 40 6.03 -7.18 -25.78
CA VAL A 40 6.76 -6.07 -25.14
C VAL A 40 5.81 -5.13 -24.40
N SER A 41 4.65 -4.82 -24.97
CA SER A 41 3.63 -4.01 -24.30
C SER A 41 3.12 -4.66 -23.02
N VAL A 42 2.81 -5.97 -23.04
CA VAL A 42 2.35 -6.71 -21.85
C VAL A 42 3.43 -6.74 -20.77
N LEU A 43 4.69 -7.04 -21.14
CA LEU A 43 5.82 -7.04 -20.21
C LEU A 43 6.06 -5.65 -19.63
N GLY A 44 5.88 -4.59 -20.43
CA GLY A 44 5.98 -3.20 -19.98
C GLY A 44 4.97 -2.82 -18.89
N LEU A 45 3.81 -3.47 -18.86
CA LEU A 45 2.77 -3.26 -17.84
C LEU A 45 2.99 -4.07 -16.56
N LEU A 46 3.86 -5.08 -16.57
CA LEU A 46 4.04 -5.96 -15.40
C LEU A 46 4.55 -5.18 -14.18
N VAL A 47 5.56 -4.31 -14.37
CA VAL A 47 6.15 -3.52 -13.29
C VAL A 47 5.12 -2.62 -12.59
N PRO A 48 4.41 -1.70 -13.29
CA PRO A 48 3.44 -0.83 -12.62
C PRO A 48 2.26 -1.60 -11.99
N ILE A 49 1.87 -2.75 -12.56
CA ILE A 49 0.85 -3.62 -11.95
C ILE A 49 1.34 -4.18 -10.61
N THR A 50 2.57 -4.70 -10.55
CA THR A 50 3.12 -5.25 -9.29
C THR A 50 3.26 -4.19 -8.20
N GLN A 51 3.65 -2.97 -8.56
CA GLN A 51 3.71 -1.84 -7.63
C GLN A 51 2.31 -1.48 -7.11
N SER A 52 1.33 -1.38 -8.02
CA SER A 52 -0.06 -1.07 -7.65
C SER A 52 -0.64 -2.10 -6.67
N VAL A 53 -0.36 -3.38 -6.86
CA VAL A 53 -0.79 -4.44 -5.92
C VAL A 53 -0.13 -4.28 -4.54
N SER A 54 1.16 -3.92 -4.51
CA SER A 54 1.86 -3.64 -3.24
C SER A 54 1.27 -2.43 -2.52
N ASP A 55 0.99 -1.35 -3.25
CA ASP A 55 0.44 -0.11 -2.67
C ASP A 55 -0.97 -0.32 -2.11
N VAL A 56 -1.81 -1.08 -2.82
CA VAL A 56 -3.13 -1.48 -2.34
C VAL A 56 -3.00 -2.32 -1.07
N ARG A 57 -2.10 -3.31 -1.05
CA ARG A 57 -1.87 -4.14 0.14
C ARG A 57 -1.41 -3.30 1.34
N ASP A 58 -0.54 -2.32 1.13
CA ASP A 58 -0.07 -1.45 2.20
C ASP A 58 -1.17 -0.50 2.70
N THR A 59 -2.06 -0.07 1.80
CA THR A 59 -3.25 0.70 2.16
C THR A 59 -4.24 -0.13 2.98
N ASP A 60 -4.49 -1.39 2.59
CA ASP A 60 -5.34 -2.31 3.37
C ASP A 60 -4.74 -2.56 4.77
N ASN A 61 -3.42 -2.76 4.83
CA ASN A 61 -2.72 -2.88 6.11
C ASN A 61 -2.83 -1.60 6.95
N ALA A 62 -2.74 -0.42 6.33
CA ALA A 62 -2.91 0.87 7.01
C ALA A 62 -4.28 0.98 7.68
N THR A 63 -5.37 0.59 6.99
CA THR A 63 -6.72 0.57 7.57
C THR A 63 -6.82 -0.40 8.75
N ARG A 64 -6.23 -1.60 8.65
CA ARG A 64 -6.19 -2.55 9.77
C ARG A 64 -5.39 -2.02 10.95
N VAL A 65 -4.22 -1.44 10.70
CA VAL A 65 -3.36 -0.82 11.72
C VAL A 65 -4.09 0.33 12.41
N ALA A 66 -4.84 1.15 11.67
CA ALA A 66 -5.62 2.23 12.27
C ALA A 66 -6.58 1.72 13.35
N GLY A 67 -7.28 0.61 13.12
CA GLY A 67 -8.15 -0.02 14.12
C GLY A 67 -7.38 -0.56 15.34
N ILE A 68 -6.21 -1.15 15.13
CA ILE A 68 -5.35 -1.64 16.22
C ILE A 68 -4.82 -0.48 17.06
N VAL A 69 -4.36 0.59 16.42
CA VAL A 69 -3.87 1.81 17.09
C VAL A 69 -5.00 2.45 17.89
N GLN A 70 -6.21 2.53 17.35
CA GLN A 70 -7.36 3.06 18.10
C GLN A 70 -7.60 2.26 19.39
N ALA A 71 -7.59 0.92 19.33
CA ALA A 71 -7.75 0.09 20.52
C ALA A 71 -6.59 0.28 21.51
N GLU A 72 -5.36 0.44 21.02
CA GLU A 72 -4.19 0.68 21.87
C GLU A 72 -4.23 2.05 22.55
N LEU A 73 -4.64 3.11 21.84
CA LEU A 73 -4.83 4.44 22.43
C LEU A 73 -5.93 4.43 23.51
N GLN A 74 -7.02 3.69 23.28
CA GLN A 74 -8.05 3.47 24.30
C GLN A 74 -7.49 2.73 25.53
N ARG A 75 -6.61 1.74 25.33
CA ARG A 75 -5.96 0.98 26.41
C ARG A 75 -4.96 1.83 27.20
N LEU A 76 -4.21 2.71 26.53
CA LEU A 76 -3.27 3.65 27.15
C LEU A 76 -4.01 4.73 27.96
N GLY A 77 -5.22 5.08 27.54
CA GLY A 77 -6.12 5.95 28.27
C GLY A 77 -5.90 7.44 27.98
N PHE A 78 -6.87 8.23 28.43
CA PHE A 78 -7.02 9.65 28.09
C PHE A 78 -5.75 10.49 28.34
N SER A 79 -5.14 10.38 29.53
CA SER A 79 -3.99 11.21 29.92
C SER A 79 -2.75 10.96 29.05
N VAL A 80 -2.54 9.73 28.60
CA VAL A 80 -1.41 9.40 27.69
C VAL A 80 -1.67 9.98 26.31
N VAL A 81 -2.90 9.88 25.81
CA VAL A 81 -3.25 10.46 24.50
C VAL A 81 -3.09 11.98 24.55
N GLU A 82 -3.64 12.63 25.57
CA GLU A 82 -3.56 14.09 25.78
C GLU A 82 -2.11 14.60 25.74
N ALA A 83 -1.21 13.94 26.46
CA ALA A 83 0.19 14.31 26.52
C ALA A 83 0.94 14.16 25.18
N ASN A 84 0.37 13.43 24.22
CA ASN A 84 0.99 13.14 22.92
C ASN A 84 0.24 13.77 21.74
N LEU A 85 -0.74 14.63 22.01
CA LEU A 85 -1.42 15.41 20.97
C LEU A 85 -0.53 16.55 20.47
N TRP A 86 -0.56 16.75 19.15
CA TRP A 86 0.21 17.80 18.50
C TRP A 86 -0.70 18.98 18.19
N PRO A 87 -0.46 20.15 18.82
CA PRO A 87 -1.33 21.31 18.63
C PRO A 87 -1.08 21.96 17.26
N ASN A 88 -2.16 22.37 16.59
CA ASN A 88 -2.14 23.29 15.43
C ASN A 88 -1.21 22.89 14.26
N VAL A 89 -1.11 21.60 13.97
CA VAL A 89 -0.37 21.09 12.82
C VAL A 89 -1.24 21.21 11.57
N PRO A 90 -0.78 21.90 10.50
CA PRO A 90 -1.46 21.84 9.22
C PRO A 90 -1.59 20.38 8.74
N ASN A 91 -2.77 20.01 8.26
CA ASN A 91 -2.97 18.69 7.64
C ASN A 91 -2.14 18.50 6.36
N ASP A 92 -1.46 19.55 5.89
CA ASP A 92 -0.50 19.44 4.80
C ASP A 92 0.77 18.70 5.25
N SER A 93 1.33 17.94 4.31
CA SER A 93 2.35 16.93 4.52
C SER A 93 3.74 17.46 4.85
N THR A 94 3.91 18.76 5.15
CA THR A 94 5.23 19.33 5.43
C THR A 94 5.69 19.15 6.88
N PHE A 95 4.79 18.81 7.81
CA PHE A 95 5.18 18.66 9.21
C PHE A 95 5.89 17.32 9.49
N ASP A 96 7.21 17.41 9.70
CA ASP A 96 8.05 16.32 10.16
C ASP A 96 8.16 16.33 11.69
N PRO A 97 7.67 15.28 12.36
CA PRO A 97 7.77 15.17 13.80
C PRO A 97 9.19 15.03 14.34
N THR A 98 10.14 14.73 13.46
CA THR A 98 11.53 14.51 13.81
C THR A 98 12.39 15.78 13.68
N ASP A 99 11.87 16.86 13.07
CA ASP A 99 12.60 18.12 12.82
C ASP A 99 12.60 19.08 14.03
N THR A 100 11.72 18.88 15.01
CA THR A 100 11.61 19.78 16.19
C THR A 100 12.70 19.59 17.25
N GLY A 101 13.74 18.77 17.00
CA GLY A 101 14.86 18.54 17.93
C GLY A 101 14.48 17.82 19.24
N THR A 102 13.20 17.60 19.48
CA THR A 102 12.62 16.72 20.50
C THR A 102 11.32 16.23 19.87
N PRO A 103 11.22 14.96 19.42
CA PRO A 103 9.98 14.47 18.87
C PRO A 103 8.98 14.35 20.02
N PRO A 104 7.83 15.05 20.01
CA PRO A 104 6.73 14.54 20.81
C PRO A 104 6.42 13.12 20.31
N LEU A 105 6.15 12.21 21.23
CA LEU A 105 6.38 10.77 21.04
C LEU A 105 5.58 10.21 19.85
N ALA A 106 6.23 10.07 18.69
CA ALA A 106 5.62 9.43 17.54
C ALA A 106 5.42 7.93 17.83
N PHE A 107 4.20 7.46 17.56
CA PHE A 107 3.90 6.04 17.63
C PHE A 107 4.33 5.41 16.31
N PHE A 108 4.81 4.17 16.39
CA PHE A 108 5.13 3.38 15.22
C PHE A 108 4.34 2.09 15.26
N ALA A 109 4.09 1.54 14.07
CA ALA A 109 3.53 0.21 13.93
C ALA A 109 4.30 -0.62 12.88
N SER A 110 4.33 -1.94 13.09
CA SER A 110 4.85 -2.86 12.09
C SER A 110 3.91 -2.94 10.88
N ARG A 111 4.43 -3.39 9.73
CA ARG A 111 3.64 -3.49 8.48
C ARG A 111 2.37 -4.33 8.64
N ASN A 112 2.36 -5.28 9.57
CA ASN A 112 1.23 -6.13 9.88
C ASN A 112 0.45 -5.71 11.14
N GLY A 113 0.86 -4.65 11.84
CA GLY A 113 0.23 -4.17 13.06
C GLY A 113 0.46 -4.99 14.33
N ASP A 114 1.28 -6.05 14.29
CA ASP A 114 1.55 -6.90 15.45
C ASP A 114 2.35 -6.18 16.54
N LYS A 115 3.13 -5.17 16.16
CA LYS A 115 3.85 -4.29 17.08
C LYS A 115 3.33 -2.88 16.88
N VAL A 116 2.82 -2.28 17.95
CA VAL A 116 2.44 -0.86 18.01
C VAL A 116 3.02 -0.26 19.28
N GLY A 117 3.68 0.88 19.17
CA GLY A 117 4.23 1.52 20.35
C GLY A 117 5.07 2.74 20.04
N ILE A 118 5.38 3.48 21.09
CA ILE A 118 6.18 4.70 21.04
C ILE A 118 7.65 4.35 20.72
N TYR A 119 8.29 5.13 19.84
CA TYR A 119 9.68 4.91 19.39
C TYR A 119 10.69 4.80 20.54
N GLU A 120 10.75 5.81 21.41
CA GLU A 120 11.58 5.82 22.61
C GLU A 120 10.70 5.65 23.85
N GLY A 121 10.92 4.60 24.63
CA GLY A 121 10.21 4.38 25.90
C GLY A 121 9.25 3.19 25.91
N SER A 122 8.85 2.64 24.75
CA SER A 122 8.12 1.36 24.73
C SER A 122 9.07 0.16 24.75
N GLY A 123 8.70 -0.89 25.48
CA GLY A 123 9.38 -2.19 25.41
C GLY A 123 9.24 -2.88 24.05
N VAL A 124 8.33 -2.39 23.21
CA VAL A 124 7.91 -3.00 21.94
C VAL A 124 9.03 -2.98 20.89
N TRP A 125 9.80 -1.90 20.87
CA TRP A 125 10.88 -1.68 19.89
C TRP A 125 12.29 -1.97 20.44
N LYS A 126 12.38 -2.54 21.65
CA LYS A 126 13.68 -2.86 22.25
C LYS A 126 14.34 -4.00 21.48
N LEU A 127 15.65 -3.85 21.26
CA LEU A 127 16.50 -4.92 20.77
C LEU A 127 16.46 -6.06 21.79
N THR A 128 16.10 -7.26 21.33
CA THR A 128 16.08 -8.43 22.21
C THR A 128 17.53 -8.76 22.58
N SER A 129 17.89 -8.73 23.86
CA SER A 129 19.28 -8.96 24.31
C SER A 129 19.81 -10.37 24.00
N THR A 130 18.95 -11.27 23.52
CA THR A 130 19.26 -12.66 23.18
C THR A 130 19.66 -12.85 21.71
N GLY A 131 19.60 -11.80 20.88
CA GLY A 131 19.99 -11.84 19.48
C GLY A 131 20.60 -10.51 19.05
N SER A 132 21.58 -10.58 18.14
CA SER A 132 22.23 -9.40 17.55
C SER A 132 21.30 -8.69 16.56
N GLU A 133 20.12 -8.24 17.00
CA GLU A 133 19.35 -7.26 16.23
C GLU A 133 20.11 -5.92 16.32
N THR A 134 20.44 -5.37 15.15
CA THR A 134 21.01 -4.02 15.08
C THR A 134 19.89 -3.00 15.21
N THR A 135 20.21 -1.77 15.63
CA THR A 135 19.26 -0.65 15.62
C THR A 135 18.60 -0.49 14.25
N ALA A 136 19.35 -0.71 13.17
CA ALA A 136 18.83 -0.68 11.80
C ALA A 136 17.77 -1.77 11.56
N ALA A 137 17.99 -3.00 12.02
CA ALA A 137 17.02 -4.08 11.89
C ALA A 137 15.73 -3.81 12.68
N ALA A 138 15.83 -3.26 13.89
CA ALA A 138 14.65 -2.86 14.67
C ALA A 138 13.91 -1.67 14.05
N ASN A 139 14.64 -0.73 13.46
CA ASN A 139 14.04 0.39 12.74
C ASN A 139 13.33 -0.06 11.45
N ALA A 140 13.90 -1.03 10.71
CA ALA A 140 13.26 -1.59 9.52
C ALA A 140 11.90 -2.28 9.81
N GLN A 141 11.63 -2.66 11.06
CA GLN A 141 10.33 -3.20 11.47
C GLN A 141 9.26 -2.11 11.65
N LYS A 142 9.65 -0.83 11.80
CA LYS A 142 8.75 0.31 11.99
C LYS A 142 8.31 0.82 10.63
N PHE A 143 7.19 0.29 10.13
CA PHE A 143 6.74 0.60 8.77
C PHE A 143 5.75 1.76 8.72
N PHE A 144 4.84 1.83 9.70
CA PHE A 144 3.90 2.94 9.81
C PHE A 144 4.36 3.91 10.88
N GLU A 145 4.31 5.19 10.56
CA GLU A 145 4.45 6.30 11.49
C GLU A 145 3.06 6.85 11.82
N ILE A 146 2.81 7.09 13.09
CA ILE A 146 1.52 7.52 13.63
C ILE A 146 1.74 8.82 14.39
N VAL A 147 1.02 9.85 13.97
CA VAL A 147 1.01 11.17 14.62
C VAL A 147 -0.41 11.51 15.03
N LEU A 148 -0.59 12.01 16.25
CA LEU A 148 -1.90 12.41 16.78
C LEU A 148 -2.02 13.93 16.69
N LEU A 149 -2.91 14.43 15.84
CA LEU A 149 -3.08 15.84 15.58
C LEU A 149 -4.31 16.35 16.35
N GLU A 150 -4.11 17.29 17.26
CA GLU A 150 -5.19 17.85 18.04
C GLU A 150 -6.21 18.57 17.13
N ASN A 151 -7.50 18.39 17.40
CA ASN A 151 -8.55 19.21 16.80
C ASN A 151 -9.06 20.25 17.80
N THR A 152 -8.45 21.44 17.73
CA THR A 152 -8.75 22.58 18.62
C THR A 152 -10.11 23.23 18.33
N ALA A 153 -10.72 22.97 17.18
CA ALA A 153 -12.06 23.46 16.86
C ALA A 153 -13.17 22.66 17.56
N ILE A 154 -12.89 21.40 17.94
CA ILE A 154 -13.88 20.47 18.50
C ILE A 154 -13.62 20.19 19.99
N THR A 155 -12.36 20.19 20.43
CA THR A 155 -11.99 19.90 21.81
C THR A 155 -12.20 21.15 22.69
N PRO A 156 -13.17 21.16 23.63
CA PRO A 156 -13.47 22.34 24.44
C PRO A 156 -12.35 22.64 25.45
N SER A 157 -11.95 23.90 25.53
CA SER A 157 -10.67 24.35 26.11
C SER A 157 -10.62 24.54 27.64
N SER A 158 -11.38 23.79 28.44
CA SER A 158 -11.31 24.00 29.91
C SER A 158 -11.43 22.79 30.82
N THR A 159 -11.99 21.66 30.38
CA THR A 159 -11.83 20.31 30.97
C THR A 159 -12.56 19.35 30.04
N PRO A 160 -11.94 18.92 28.94
CA PRO A 160 -12.64 18.07 27.97
C PRO A 160 -13.06 16.73 28.58
N GLY A 161 -14.35 16.40 28.48
CA GLY A 161 -14.84 15.03 28.75
C GLY A 161 -14.46 14.04 27.65
N PHE A 162 -13.99 14.56 26.51
CA PHE A 162 -13.45 13.82 25.38
C PHE A 162 -12.41 14.68 24.64
N LEU A 163 -11.40 14.04 24.06
CA LEU A 163 -10.44 14.67 23.15
C LEU A 163 -10.78 14.24 21.73
N ALA A 164 -10.99 15.20 20.84
CA ALA A 164 -11.12 14.97 19.41
C ALA A 164 -9.79 15.26 18.72
N PHE A 165 -9.33 14.34 17.88
CA PHE A 165 -8.05 14.44 17.21
C PHE A 165 -8.08 13.66 15.88
N THR A 166 -7.13 13.97 15.00
CA THR A 166 -6.91 13.22 13.76
C THR A 166 -5.66 12.38 13.92
N MET A 167 -5.77 11.07 13.79
CA MET A 167 -4.60 10.23 13.60
C MET A 167 -4.14 10.29 12.15
N ARG A 168 -2.90 10.68 11.96
CA ARG A 168 -2.21 10.65 10.68
C ARG A 168 -1.27 9.46 10.65
N LEU A 169 -1.55 8.52 9.75
CA LEU A 169 -0.72 7.36 9.48
C LEU A 169 0.07 7.58 8.20
N ARG A 170 1.39 7.39 8.22
CA ARG A 170 2.28 7.54 7.06
C ARG A 170 3.13 6.29 6.85
N TRP A 171 3.44 5.98 5.60
CA TRP A 171 4.33 4.86 5.26
C TRP A 171 5.04 5.06 3.90
N PRO A 172 6.18 4.38 3.69
CA PRO A 172 7.01 3.71 4.70
C PRO A 172 7.63 4.74 5.66
N ALA A 173 7.67 4.46 6.95
CA ALA A 173 8.37 5.29 7.94
C ALA A 173 9.89 5.06 7.92
N PHE A 174 10.30 3.80 7.81
CA PHE A 174 11.68 3.39 7.64
C PHE A 174 11.82 2.53 6.38
N LEU A 175 12.98 2.65 5.74
CA LEU A 175 13.39 1.79 4.64
C LEU A 175 13.86 0.42 5.15
N PRO A 176 13.94 -0.61 4.29
CA PRO A 176 14.39 -1.96 4.69
C PRO A 176 15.80 -2.00 5.31
N ASN A 177 16.63 -0.98 5.06
CA ASN A 177 17.96 -0.82 5.63
C ASN A 177 17.96 -0.13 7.01
N GLY A 178 16.79 0.23 7.55
CA GLY A 178 16.65 0.90 8.85
C GLY A 178 16.88 2.41 8.84
N THR A 179 17.11 3.00 7.67
CA THR A 179 17.15 4.46 7.51
C THR A 179 15.73 5.03 7.54
N ILE A 180 15.55 6.17 8.19
CA ILE A 180 14.27 6.88 8.17
C ILE A 180 13.94 7.29 6.73
N ASN A 181 12.70 7.10 6.33
CA ASN A 181 12.19 7.63 5.07
C ASN A 181 11.71 9.05 5.35
N ASP A 182 12.36 10.03 4.75
CA ASP A 182 12.04 11.44 4.93
C ASP A 182 10.64 11.76 4.38
N GLN A 183 10.00 12.77 4.96
CA GLN A 183 8.61 13.15 4.67
C GLN A 183 8.36 13.48 3.19
N HIS A 184 9.37 13.97 2.48
CA HIS A 184 9.28 14.24 1.05
C HIS A 184 9.16 12.98 0.18
N ASN A 185 9.60 11.84 0.70
CA ASN A 185 9.51 10.54 0.03
C ASN A 185 8.38 9.66 0.58
N GLN A 186 7.80 10.01 1.73
CA GLN A 186 6.56 9.42 2.24
C GLN A 186 5.35 9.97 1.49
N LYS A 187 4.91 9.26 0.45
CA LYS A 187 3.77 9.71 -0.39
C LYS A 187 2.41 9.20 0.05
N SER A 188 2.38 8.22 0.96
CA SER A 188 1.15 7.55 1.36
C SER A 188 0.74 7.96 2.77
N VAL A 189 -0.47 8.51 2.89
CA VAL A 189 -1.01 9.06 4.12
C VAL A 189 -2.46 8.62 4.29
N LEU A 190 -2.82 8.19 5.49
CA LEU A 190 -4.20 7.95 5.91
C LEU A 190 -4.53 8.87 7.08
N LEU A 191 -5.62 9.63 6.97
CA LEU A 191 -6.13 10.49 8.03
C LEU A 191 -7.39 9.86 8.61
N VAL A 192 -7.40 9.65 9.92
CA VAL A 192 -8.49 9.02 10.64
C VAL A 192 -8.96 9.95 11.75
N PRO A 193 -10.18 10.53 11.66
CA PRO A 193 -10.74 11.29 12.77
C PRO A 193 -11.08 10.34 13.92
N MET A 194 -10.65 10.68 15.13
CA MET A 194 -10.83 9.87 16.33
C MET A 194 -11.24 10.74 17.51
N ALA A 195 -11.82 10.07 18.51
CA ALA A 195 -12.06 10.67 19.81
C ALA A 195 -11.81 9.66 20.91
N ILE A 196 -11.30 10.13 22.05
CA ILE A 196 -11.17 9.34 23.28
C ILE A 196 -11.89 10.07 24.40
N THR A 197 -12.69 9.34 25.17
CA THR A 197 -13.35 9.88 26.37
C THR A 197 -12.45 9.72 27.58
N ARG A 198 -12.67 10.56 28.58
CA ARG A 198 -11.95 10.52 29.84
C ARG A 198 -12.23 9.24 30.64
#